data_AF-A0A1I8HCS2-F1
#
_entry.id   AF-A0A1I8HCS2-F1
#
_cell.length_a   1.000
_cell.length_b   1.000
_cell.length_c   1.000
_cell.angle_alpha   90.00
_cell.angle_beta   90.00
_cell.angle_gamma   90.00
#
_symmetry.space_group_name_H-M   'P 1'
#
loop_
_entity.id
_entity.type
_entity.pdbx_description
1 polymer ?
#
loop_
_entity_poly.entity_id
_entity_poly.type
_entity_poly.pdbx_seq_one_letter_code
_entity_poly.pdbx_strand_id
1 'polypeptide(L)'
;MAYTNERNLTNCPDCSSFPATQVSGLRVQLHNAGNYPEVQEEGLNIRPGSLTEIRFETKEWVMKEPPHGRCSTRVPPSVLFNGDAFTYSYQACKKKLLHEEIMKKCGCLDSTIPLPDSMRNTGLDFCGRIPPSQFSLESEYIQRHNHSTPHDDNDDQRKRPSFHFDADFNDFLRRLTCNTAVFKVSGHATAHQCFTPCTYYTYQTTISTTNWPTRAYHYEIVNDFKNLRDRIDNLHRRGKISRNSSYLDPVFQRLQRIYGPLSEADSPAEAERMLRGIDYIERNFIEILINRG
;
A
#
# COMPACT_ATOMS: atom_id res chain seq x y z
N MET A 1 -25.26 -4.97 -5.12
CA MET A 1 -23.97 -5.66 -4.91
C MET A 1 -23.09 -5.35 -6.10
N ALA A 2 -22.18 -4.38 -5.96
CA ALA A 2 -21.20 -4.10 -7.00
C ALA A 2 -20.13 -5.19 -6.91
N TYR A 3 -20.18 -6.17 -7.80
CA TYR A 3 -19.08 -7.11 -7.97
C TYR A 3 -17.88 -6.36 -8.53
N THR A 4 -16.87 -6.10 -7.71
CA THR A 4 -15.53 -5.71 -8.18
C THR A 4 -14.84 -6.94 -8.79
N ASN A 5 -15.40 -7.46 -9.88
CA ASN A 5 -14.85 -8.57 -10.66
C ASN A 5 -13.78 -8.12 -11.66
N GLU A 6 -13.01 -7.09 -11.32
CA GLU A 6 -11.88 -6.62 -12.13
C GLU A 6 -10.58 -6.81 -11.33
N ARG A 7 -10.15 -8.08 -11.20
CA ARG A 7 -8.87 -8.47 -10.59
C ARG A 7 -7.62 -8.00 -11.36
N ASN A 8 -7.74 -7.04 -12.28
CA ASN A 8 -6.66 -6.58 -13.16
C ASN A 8 -6.58 -5.04 -13.32
N LEU A 9 -7.18 -4.24 -12.42
CA LEU A 9 -7.22 -2.77 -12.53
C LEU A 9 -6.40 -2.00 -11.51
N THR A 10 -5.61 -2.65 -10.64
CA THR A 10 -4.62 -1.93 -9.83
C THR A 10 -3.40 -1.59 -10.69
N ASN A 11 -3.54 -0.63 -11.61
CA ASN A 11 -2.39 0.07 -12.16
C ASN A 11 -1.82 0.94 -11.04
N CYS A 12 -0.66 0.56 -10.52
CA CYS A 12 0.04 1.29 -9.49
C CYS A 12 1.38 1.74 -10.06
N PRO A 13 1.44 2.93 -10.69
CA PRO A 13 2.61 3.38 -11.43
C PRO A 13 3.83 3.64 -10.53
N ASP A 14 3.66 3.68 -9.21
CA ASP A 14 4.65 4.04 -8.21
C ASP A 14 4.68 3.09 -6.99
N CYS A 15 4.13 1.87 -7.13
CA CYS A 15 4.14 0.90 -6.05
C CYS A 15 5.56 0.50 -5.65
N SER A 16 5.89 0.68 -4.37
CA SER A 16 7.10 0.16 -3.75
C SER A 16 6.80 -1.13 -2.99
N SER A 17 7.60 -2.18 -3.24
CA SER A 17 7.49 -3.45 -2.54
C SER A 17 8.24 -3.37 -1.21
N PHE A 18 7.52 -3.37 -0.09
CA PHE A 18 8.12 -3.47 1.24
C PHE A 18 8.02 -4.90 1.78
N PRO A 19 9.09 -5.46 2.38
CA PRO A 19 9.10 -6.84 2.87
C PRO A 19 8.18 -7.06 4.08
N ALA A 20 7.84 -5.99 4.82
CA ALA A 20 6.91 -6.03 5.93
C ALA A 20 6.23 -4.66 6.14
N THR A 21 4.97 -4.69 6.54
CA THR A 21 4.19 -3.51 6.98
C THR A 21 3.72 -3.74 8.41
N GLN A 22 3.63 -2.67 9.20
CA GLN A 22 3.08 -2.72 10.56
C GLN A 22 1.54 -2.71 10.59
N VAL A 23 0.90 -2.46 9.45
CA VAL A 23 -0.55 -2.30 9.33
C VAL A 23 -1.11 -3.36 8.39
N SER A 24 -2.23 -3.99 8.79
CA SER A 24 -3.03 -4.86 7.95
C SER A 24 -4.34 -4.16 7.58
N GLY A 25 -4.63 -4.05 6.29
CA GLY A 25 -5.80 -3.36 5.77
C GLY A 25 -5.64 -2.92 4.34
N LEU A 26 -6.59 -2.11 3.88
CA LEU A 26 -6.52 -1.42 2.58
C LEU A 26 -6.51 0.08 2.81
N ARG A 27 -5.92 0.81 1.85
CA ARG A 27 -6.03 2.26 1.80
C ARG A 27 -6.72 2.66 0.51
N VAL A 28 -7.75 3.50 0.61
CA VAL A 28 -8.61 3.87 -0.53
C VAL A 28 -8.74 5.39 -0.59
N GLN A 29 -8.56 5.97 -1.76
CA GLN A 29 -8.77 7.41 -2.00
C GLN A 29 -9.89 7.59 -3.02
N LEU A 30 -10.77 8.55 -2.76
CA LEU A 30 -11.73 9.04 -3.75
C LEU A 30 -11.15 10.32 -4.38
N HIS A 31 -10.96 10.32 -5.70
CA HIS A 31 -10.40 11.45 -6.43
C HIS A 31 -11.04 11.59 -7.82
N ASN A 32 -10.77 12.73 -8.49
CA ASN A 32 -11.28 12.98 -9.84
C ASN A 32 -10.64 12.01 -10.83
N ALA A 33 -11.42 11.55 -11.82
CA ALA A 33 -10.91 10.68 -12.87
C ALA A 33 -9.73 11.33 -13.61
N GLY A 34 -8.67 10.56 -13.84
CA GLY A 34 -7.47 11.02 -14.54
C GLY A 34 -6.48 11.83 -13.69
N ASN A 35 -6.85 12.30 -12.50
CA ASN A 35 -5.87 12.91 -11.59
C ASN A 35 -4.89 11.87 -11.06
N TYR A 36 -3.66 12.29 -10.76
CA TYR A 36 -2.70 11.44 -10.06
C TYR A 36 -3.23 11.09 -8.66
N PRO A 37 -3.28 9.80 -8.28
CA PRO A 37 -3.79 9.38 -6.99
C PRO A 37 -2.78 9.69 -5.88
N GLU A 38 -3.24 10.36 -4.83
CA GLU A 38 -2.47 10.75 -3.64
C GLU A 38 -2.83 9.84 -2.46
N VAL A 39 -2.75 8.53 -2.68
CA VAL A 39 -3.20 7.52 -1.72
C VAL A 39 -2.46 7.66 -0.38
N GLN A 40 -1.20 8.08 -0.40
CA GLN A 40 -0.39 8.21 0.81
C GLN A 40 -0.78 9.42 1.67
N GLU A 41 -1.28 10.49 1.07
CA GLU A 41 -1.66 11.72 1.77
C GLU A 41 -3.17 11.80 2.06
N GLU A 42 -4.00 11.40 1.10
CA GLU A 42 -5.46 11.59 1.14
C GLU A 42 -6.24 10.28 1.25
N GLY A 43 -5.56 9.13 1.23
CA GLY A 43 -6.21 7.83 1.34
C GLY A 43 -6.76 7.54 2.75
N LEU A 44 -7.94 6.93 2.80
CA LEU A 44 -8.61 6.41 3.99
C LEU A 44 -8.20 4.96 4.25
N ASN A 45 -7.88 4.64 5.51
CA ASN A 45 -7.63 3.26 5.93
C ASN A 45 -8.94 2.51 6.15
N ILE A 46 -9.03 1.30 5.58
CA ILE A 46 -10.16 0.38 5.69
C ILE A 46 -9.71 -0.81 6.51
N ARG A 47 -10.48 -1.09 7.57
CA ARG A 47 -10.20 -2.18 8.50
C ARG A 47 -10.70 -3.51 7.94
N PRO A 48 -9.88 -4.57 7.92
CA PRO A 48 -10.36 -5.93 7.72
C PRO A 48 -11.41 -6.34 8.76
N GLY A 49 -12.35 -7.18 8.36
CA GLY A 49 -13.43 -7.66 9.22
C GLY A 49 -14.51 -6.60 9.45
N SER A 50 -14.59 -5.61 8.57
CA SER A 50 -15.60 -4.57 8.65
C SER A 50 -16.21 -4.26 7.29
N LEU A 51 -17.47 -3.84 7.34
CA LEU A 51 -18.16 -3.18 6.24
C LEU A 51 -17.97 -1.69 6.46
N THR A 52 -17.21 -1.06 5.57
CA THR A 52 -17.04 0.39 5.57
C THR A 52 -17.94 1.00 4.50
N GLU A 53 -18.91 1.78 4.92
CA GLU A 53 -19.72 2.62 4.05
C GLU A 53 -19.07 4.00 3.92
N ILE A 54 -18.77 4.39 2.69
CA ILE A 54 -18.24 5.71 2.33
C ILE A 54 -19.34 6.44 1.57
N ARG A 55 -19.97 7.41 2.24
CA ARG A 55 -20.90 8.34 1.63
C ARG A 55 -20.13 9.59 1.21
N PHE A 56 -20.35 10.09 0.00
CA PHE A 56 -19.64 11.29 -0.45
C PHE A 56 -20.55 12.30 -1.13
N GLU A 57 -20.20 13.57 -0.95
CA GLU A 57 -20.78 14.71 -1.66
C GLU A 57 -19.71 15.32 -2.57
N THR A 58 -20.06 15.58 -3.83
CA THR A 58 -19.19 16.26 -4.78
C THR A 58 -19.42 17.76 -4.69
N LYS A 59 -18.36 18.51 -4.39
CA LYS A 59 -18.38 19.98 -4.42
C LYS A 59 -17.58 20.48 -5.61
N GLU A 60 -18.23 21.26 -6.46
CA GLU A 60 -17.59 22.04 -7.52
C GLU A 60 -17.16 23.39 -6.96
N TRP A 61 -15.92 23.77 -7.22
CA TRP A 61 -15.36 25.06 -6.88
C TRP A 61 -15.05 25.83 -8.15
N VAL A 62 -15.64 27.03 -8.26
CA VAL A 62 -15.36 27.98 -9.33
C VAL A 62 -14.73 29.22 -8.72
N MET A 63 -13.48 29.50 -9.10
CA MET A 63 -12.70 30.62 -8.57
C MET A 63 -12.38 31.63 -9.67
N LYS A 64 -12.18 32.90 -9.27
CA LYS A 64 -11.70 33.95 -10.17
C LYS A 64 -10.17 33.95 -10.25
N GLU A 65 -9.66 34.39 -11.39
CA GLU A 65 -8.22 34.68 -11.57
C GLU A 65 -7.80 35.89 -10.71
N PRO A 66 -6.48 36.11 -10.53
CA PRO A 66 -5.96 37.32 -9.89
C PRO A 66 -6.54 38.61 -10.52
N PRO A 67 -6.85 39.64 -9.72
CA PRO A 67 -6.50 39.82 -8.31
C PRO A 67 -7.50 39.22 -7.30
N HIS A 68 -8.64 38.69 -7.76
CA HIS A 68 -9.73 38.27 -6.85
C HIS A 68 -9.62 36.82 -6.37
N GLY A 69 -8.76 36.02 -7.00
CA GLY A 69 -8.42 34.67 -6.54
C GLY A 69 -7.02 34.27 -7.01
N ARG A 70 -6.67 32.99 -6.78
CA ARG A 70 -5.36 32.42 -7.13
C ARG A 70 -5.44 31.28 -8.14
N CYS A 71 -6.56 31.18 -8.87
CA CYS A 71 -6.66 30.19 -9.94
C CYS A 71 -6.02 30.70 -11.23
N SER A 72 -5.82 29.78 -12.19
CA SER A 72 -5.41 30.12 -13.55
C SER A 72 -6.17 29.24 -14.55
N THR A 73 -6.67 29.85 -15.63
CA THR A 73 -7.23 29.14 -16.78
C THR A 73 -6.14 28.57 -17.69
N ARG A 74 -4.90 29.03 -17.52
CA ARG A 74 -3.73 28.66 -18.34
C ARG A 74 -2.83 27.62 -17.66
N VAL A 75 -3.42 26.73 -16.87
CA VAL A 75 -2.69 25.58 -16.33
C VAL A 75 -2.40 24.57 -17.45
N PRO A 76 -1.30 23.80 -17.37
CA PRO A 76 -1.08 22.68 -18.28
C PRO A 76 -2.28 21.72 -18.27
N PRO A 77 -2.62 21.08 -19.40
CA PRO A 77 -3.70 20.10 -19.42
C PRO A 77 -3.36 18.84 -18.63
N SER A 78 -2.08 18.45 -18.62
CA SER A 78 -1.60 17.24 -17.98
C SER A 78 -0.25 17.40 -17.30
N VAL A 79 0.05 16.47 -16.39
CA VAL A 79 1.36 16.25 -15.79
C VAL A 79 1.75 14.80 -16.09
N LEU A 80 3.00 14.60 -16.53
CA LEU A 80 3.52 13.28 -16.87
C LEU A 80 4.27 12.70 -15.68
N PHE A 81 3.86 11.53 -15.24
CA PHE A 81 4.54 10.77 -14.20
C PHE A 81 4.68 9.32 -14.63
N ASN A 82 5.90 8.82 -14.55
CA ASN A 82 6.26 7.47 -14.91
C ASN A 82 5.59 6.96 -16.20
N GLY A 83 5.64 7.75 -17.27
CA GLY A 83 5.14 7.41 -18.62
C GLY A 83 3.64 7.57 -18.81
N ASP A 84 2.90 7.87 -17.74
CA ASP A 84 1.46 8.08 -17.78
C ASP A 84 1.11 9.58 -17.72
N ALA A 85 0.07 9.95 -18.48
CA ALA A 85 -0.44 11.31 -18.50
C ALA A 85 -1.61 11.47 -17.51
N PHE A 86 -1.39 12.26 -16.47
CA PHE A 86 -2.41 12.61 -15.48
C PHE A 86 -2.97 13.99 -15.75
N THR A 87 -4.26 14.18 -15.45
CA THR A 87 -4.90 15.49 -15.45
C THR A 87 -4.20 16.40 -14.44
N TYR A 88 -3.93 17.63 -14.85
CA TYR A 88 -3.26 18.59 -13.99
C TYR A 88 -4.04 18.84 -12.69
N SER A 89 -3.31 18.82 -11.58
CA SER A 89 -3.79 19.30 -10.30
C SER A 89 -2.71 20.18 -9.66
N TYR A 90 -3.14 21.09 -8.78
CA TYR A 90 -2.22 21.92 -8.02
C TYR A 90 -1.18 21.08 -7.25
N GLN A 91 -1.61 19.96 -6.66
CA GLN A 91 -0.74 19.07 -5.90
C GLN A 91 0.21 18.28 -6.80
N ALA A 92 -0.23 17.77 -7.96
CA ALA A 92 0.64 17.12 -8.94
C ALA A 92 1.74 18.08 -9.41
N CYS A 93 1.40 19.34 -9.67
CA CYS A 93 2.39 20.38 -9.99
C CYS A 93 3.42 20.55 -8.87
N LYS A 94 2.96 20.67 -7.62
CA LYS A 94 3.86 20.80 -6.46
C LYS A 94 4.78 19.59 -6.30
N LYS A 95 4.26 18.36 -6.44
CA LYS A 95 5.07 17.13 -6.34
C LYS A 95 6.13 17.07 -7.43
N LYS A 96 5.78 17.46 -8.67
CA LYS A 96 6.73 17.57 -9.78
C LYS A 96 7.86 18.55 -9.46
N LEU A 97 7.53 19.79 -9.09
CA LEU A 97 8.54 20.82 -8.78
C LEU A 97 9.39 20.46 -7.56
N LEU A 98 8.79 19.80 -6.56
CA LEU A 98 9.52 19.28 -5.40
C LEU A 98 10.56 18.24 -5.82
N HIS A 99 10.19 17.28 -6.67
CA HIS A 99 11.13 16.29 -7.19
C HIS A 99 12.27 16.96 -7.98
N GLU A 100 11.94 17.96 -8.80
CA GLU A 100 12.92 18.74 -9.57
C GLU A 100 13.92 19.46 -8.66
N GLU A 101 13.44 20.05 -7.57
CA GLU A 101 14.30 20.70 -6.56
C GLU A 101 15.17 19.70 -5.80
N ILE A 102 14.64 18.54 -5.42
CA ILE A 102 15.41 17.47 -4.75
C ILE A 102 16.52 16.97 -5.67
N MET A 103 16.19 16.65 -6.92
CA MET A 103 17.18 16.22 -7.91
C MET A 103 18.26 17.29 -8.10
N LYS A 104 17.87 18.55 -8.29
CA LYS A 104 18.79 19.66 -8.53
C LYS A 104 19.71 19.95 -7.35
N LYS A 105 19.21 19.89 -6.11
CA LYS A 105 19.97 20.24 -4.90
C LYS A 105 20.74 19.07 -4.30
N CYS A 106 20.16 17.88 -4.34
CA CYS A 106 20.68 16.70 -3.64
C CYS A 106 21.37 15.72 -4.58
N GLY A 107 21.05 15.75 -5.87
CA GLY A 107 21.59 14.80 -6.87
C GLY A 107 21.05 13.39 -6.67
N CYS A 108 19.80 13.25 -6.24
CA CYS A 108 19.14 11.96 -6.01
C CYS A 108 17.64 12.07 -6.27
N LEU A 109 16.98 10.92 -6.43
CA LEU A 109 15.53 10.83 -6.63
C LEU A 109 14.84 10.53 -5.30
N ASP A 110 13.62 11.02 -5.10
CA ASP A 110 12.84 10.68 -3.90
C ASP A 110 11.80 9.61 -4.23
N SER A 111 11.76 8.54 -3.43
CA SER A 111 10.89 7.38 -3.65
C SER A 111 9.47 7.55 -3.11
N THR A 112 9.18 8.65 -2.40
CA THR A 112 7.89 8.94 -1.75
C THR A 112 7.02 9.90 -2.56
N ILE A 113 7.57 10.48 -3.64
CA ILE A 113 6.88 11.38 -4.55
C ILE A 113 6.96 10.82 -5.98
N PRO A 114 5.97 11.10 -6.84
CA PRO A 114 5.94 10.57 -8.20
C PRO A 114 7.19 10.99 -8.98
N LEU A 115 7.70 10.08 -9.81
CA LEU A 115 8.84 10.32 -10.69
C LEU A 115 8.39 11.04 -11.97
N PRO A 116 8.80 12.31 -12.20
CA PRO A 116 8.53 12.99 -13.46
C PRO A 116 9.25 12.31 -14.62
N ASP A 117 8.62 12.27 -15.79
CA ASP A 117 9.19 11.63 -16.99
C ASP A 117 10.53 12.21 -17.41
N SER A 118 10.75 13.50 -17.14
CA SER A 118 12.03 14.18 -17.37
C SER A 118 13.19 13.55 -16.60
N MET A 119 12.92 12.72 -15.58
CA MET A 119 13.92 12.14 -14.68
C MET A 119 14.08 10.62 -14.79
N ARG A 120 13.24 9.95 -15.59
CA ARG A 120 13.21 8.48 -15.70
C ARG A 120 14.56 7.87 -16.08
N ASN A 121 15.33 8.55 -16.92
CA ASN A 121 16.58 8.05 -17.50
C ASN A 121 17.84 8.76 -16.95
N THR A 122 17.76 9.35 -15.75
CA THR A 122 18.89 10.08 -15.15
C THR A 122 19.96 9.16 -14.59
N GLY A 123 19.64 7.90 -14.28
CA GLY A 123 20.57 6.95 -13.66
C GLY A 123 20.92 7.29 -12.21
N LEU A 124 20.23 8.25 -11.60
CA LEU A 124 20.45 8.67 -10.22
C LEU A 124 19.86 7.67 -9.22
N ASP A 125 20.55 7.47 -8.11
CA ASP A 125 20.03 6.67 -7.00
C ASP A 125 18.93 7.40 -6.22
N PHE A 126 18.03 6.63 -5.63
CA PHE A 126 17.06 7.15 -4.67
C PHE A 126 17.76 7.65 -3.40
N CYS A 127 17.39 8.80 -2.86
CA CYS A 127 18.01 9.40 -1.68
C CYS A 127 17.97 8.45 -0.46
N GLY A 128 16.95 7.58 -0.36
CA GLY A 128 16.79 6.57 0.68
C GLY A 128 17.49 5.23 0.40
N ARG A 129 18.18 5.08 -0.75
CA ARG A 129 18.91 3.84 -1.09
C ARG A 129 20.07 3.65 -0.12
N ILE A 130 19.93 2.66 0.75
CA ILE A 130 20.98 2.21 1.66
C ILE A 130 22.05 1.47 0.83
N PRO A 131 23.34 1.78 1.00
CA PRO A 131 24.41 1.07 0.32
C PRO A 131 24.45 -0.41 0.75
N PRO A 132 24.97 -1.32 -0.10
CA PRO A 132 25.14 -2.72 0.29
C PRO A 132 26.15 -2.84 1.44
N SER A 133 26.14 -4.00 2.12
CA SER A 133 27.18 -4.40 3.10
C SER A 133 27.46 -3.42 4.25
N GLN A 134 26.45 -2.75 4.78
CA GLN A 134 26.61 -1.80 5.89
C GLN A 134 26.78 -2.48 7.26
N PHE A 135 26.60 -3.79 7.30
CA PHE A 135 26.74 -4.59 8.51
C PHE A 135 27.73 -5.72 8.24
N SER A 136 28.74 -5.83 9.10
CA SER A 136 29.51 -7.05 9.23
C SER A 136 29.50 -7.54 10.67
N LEU A 137 29.81 -8.83 10.81
CA LEU A 137 30.00 -9.46 12.10
C LEU A 137 31.50 -9.52 12.36
N GLU A 138 32.03 -8.54 13.08
CA GLU A 138 33.43 -8.53 13.47
C GLU A 138 33.65 -9.45 14.68
N SER A 139 34.65 -10.32 14.59
CA SER A 139 35.12 -11.14 15.70
C SER A 139 36.07 -10.32 16.57
N GLU A 140 35.64 -9.98 17.79
CA GLU A 140 36.50 -9.33 18.77
C GLU A 140 37.26 -10.41 19.55
N TYR A 141 38.58 -10.52 19.36
CA TYR A 141 39.42 -11.41 20.17
C TYR A 141 39.62 -10.75 21.53
N ILE A 142 38.85 -11.18 22.53
CA ILE A 142 39.07 -10.75 23.91
C ILE A 142 40.35 -11.43 24.40
N GLN A 143 41.50 -10.75 24.31
CA GLN A 143 42.68 -11.15 25.08
C GLN A 143 42.31 -11.03 26.55
N ARG A 144 42.02 -12.16 27.20
CA ARG A 144 42.01 -12.24 28.66
C ARG A 144 43.43 -11.98 29.14
N HIS A 145 43.78 -10.73 29.38
CA HIS A 145 44.79 -10.44 30.38
C HIS A 145 44.14 -10.78 31.73
N ASN A 146 44.51 -11.92 32.30
CA ASN A 146 45.19 -11.94 33.59
C ASN A 146 45.35 -13.37 34.13
N HIS A 147 46.51 -13.57 34.76
CA HIS A 147 46.74 -14.50 35.87
C HIS A 147 46.01 -15.85 35.86
N SER A 148 46.78 -16.87 35.45
CA SER A 148 46.86 -18.21 36.05
C SER A 148 45.57 -18.78 36.67
N THR A 149 44.79 -19.51 35.89
CA THR A 149 44.25 -20.84 36.28
C THR A 149 43.82 -21.60 35.01
N PRO A 150 44.10 -22.92 34.90
CA PRO A 150 43.75 -23.71 33.73
C PRO A 150 42.35 -24.33 33.89
N HIS A 151 41.35 -23.78 33.22
CA HIS A 151 40.05 -24.43 33.04
C HIS A 151 39.51 -24.15 31.63
N ASP A 152 39.36 -25.23 30.85
CA ASP A 152 38.60 -25.38 29.60
C ASP A 152 38.19 -24.09 28.87
N ASP A 153 39.08 -23.58 28.01
CA ASP A 153 38.78 -22.49 27.07
C ASP A 153 37.98 -23.03 25.87
N ASN A 154 36.65 -23.08 25.99
CA ASN A 154 35.80 -22.89 24.82
C ASN A 154 35.82 -21.39 24.47
N ASP A 155 36.62 -21.04 23.46
CA ASP A 155 36.78 -19.69 22.90
C ASP A 155 35.42 -19.16 22.40
N ASP A 156 34.71 -18.42 23.27
CA ASP A 156 33.41 -17.80 22.97
C ASP A 156 33.65 -16.56 22.07
N GLN A 157 33.89 -16.79 20.77
CA GLN A 157 34.00 -15.75 19.75
C GLN A 157 32.66 -15.02 19.59
N ARG A 158 32.41 -14.03 20.44
CA ARG A 158 31.25 -13.14 20.32
C ARG A 158 31.46 -12.20 19.15
N LYS A 159 30.82 -12.52 18.02
CA LYS A 159 30.75 -11.61 16.88
C LYS A 159 29.81 -10.46 17.20
N ARG A 160 30.33 -9.23 17.21
CA ARG A 160 29.51 -8.03 17.39
C ARG A 160 29.13 -7.47 16.02
N PRO A 161 27.89 -6.97 15.84
CA PRO A 161 27.56 -6.18 14.67
C PRO A 161 28.43 -4.92 14.64
N SER A 162 29.23 -4.75 13.58
CA SER A 162 29.91 -3.49 13.27
C SER A 162 29.26 -2.84 12.06
N PHE A 163 29.26 -1.50 12.06
CA PHE A 163 28.71 -0.69 10.97
C PHE A 163 29.85 -0.09 10.16
N HIS A 164 29.82 -0.22 8.84
CA HIS A 164 30.86 0.33 7.98
C HIS A 164 30.56 1.80 7.66
N PHE A 165 31.36 2.71 8.21
CA PHE A 165 31.27 4.15 7.91
C PHE A 165 32.22 4.51 6.75
N ASP A 166 31.88 4.03 5.55
CA ASP A 166 32.66 4.26 4.34
C ASP A 166 32.17 5.48 3.52
N ALA A 167 32.78 5.69 2.34
CA ALA A 167 32.39 6.77 1.45
C ALA A 167 30.94 6.64 0.95
N ASP A 168 30.47 5.40 0.72
CA ASP A 168 29.13 5.13 0.23
C ASP A 168 28.06 5.45 1.30
N PHE A 169 28.34 5.11 2.56
CA PHE A 169 27.49 5.49 3.69
C PHE A 169 27.44 7.00 3.88
N ASN A 170 28.58 7.69 3.76
CA ASN A 170 28.62 9.15 3.83
C ASN A 170 27.83 9.82 2.70
N ASP A 171 27.88 9.28 1.47
CA ASP A 171 27.05 9.76 0.38
C ASP A 171 25.56 9.50 0.62
N PHE A 172 25.19 8.34 1.14
CA PHE A 172 23.81 8.07 1.59
C PHE A 172 23.33 9.09 2.63
N LEU A 173 24.11 9.35 3.68
CA LEU A 173 23.78 10.33 4.70
C LEU A 173 23.64 11.74 4.10
N ARG A 174 24.52 12.13 3.17
CA ARG A 174 24.45 13.40 2.45
C ARG A 174 23.14 13.52 1.67
N ARG A 175 22.79 12.51 0.86
CA ARG A 175 21.56 12.48 0.06
C ARG A 175 20.30 12.53 0.94
N LEU A 176 20.24 11.70 1.97
CA LEU A 176 19.10 11.63 2.90
C LEU A 176 18.91 12.95 3.68
N THR A 177 20.00 13.51 4.20
CA THR A 177 19.95 14.76 4.97
C THR A 177 19.55 15.94 4.09
N CYS A 178 20.12 16.03 2.87
CA CYS A 178 19.74 17.05 1.90
C CYS A 178 18.25 16.94 1.53
N ASN A 179 17.78 15.74 1.22
CA ASN A 179 16.39 15.50 0.86
C ASN A 179 15.44 15.99 1.98
N THR A 180 15.72 15.59 3.21
CA THR A 180 14.95 16.02 4.40
C THR A 180 14.96 17.53 4.57
N ALA A 181 16.07 18.21 4.30
CA ALA A 181 16.17 19.66 4.36
C ALA A 181 15.34 20.35 3.27
N VAL A 182 15.34 19.84 2.05
CA VAL A 182 14.53 20.37 0.93
C VAL A 182 13.04 20.21 1.23
N PHE A 183 12.59 19.04 1.70
CA PHE A 183 11.19 18.81 2.08
C PHE A 183 10.69 19.84 3.09
N LYS A 184 11.49 20.21 4.09
CA LYS A 184 11.12 21.19 5.14
C LYS A 184 10.85 22.60 4.61
N VAL A 185 11.51 23.03 3.53
CA VAL A 185 11.44 24.42 3.04
C VAL A 185 10.67 24.56 1.71
N SER A 186 10.50 23.47 0.98
CA SER A 186 9.94 23.46 -0.37
C SER A 186 8.46 23.87 -0.48
N GLY A 187 7.70 23.79 0.62
CA GLY A 187 6.29 24.18 0.65
C GLY A 187 6.05 25.64 0.26
N HIS A 188 7.00 26.54 0.56
CA HIS A 188 6.93 27.95 0.18
C HIS A 188 7.57 28.22 -1.20
N ALA A 189 8.67 27.52 -1.54
CA ALA A 189 9.42 27.75 -2.76
C ALA A 189 8.63 27.42 -4.05
N THR A 190 7.76 26.40 -3.98
CA THR A 190 6.97 25.94 -5.14
C THR A 190 5.61 26.63 -5.27
N ALA A 191 5.16 27.36 -4.24
CA ALA A 191 3.80 27.90 -4.11
C ALA A 191 3.45 29.01 -5.13
N HIS A 192 4.45 29.64 -5.73
CA HIS A 192 4.25 30.71 -6.72
C HIS A 192 4.25 30.22 -8.17
N GLN A 193 4.63 28.96 -8.41
CA GLN A 193 4.77 28.40 -9.75
C GLN A 193 3.58 27.51 -10.13
N CYS A 194 2.85 26.98 -9.14
CA CYS A 194 1.64 26.20 -9.33
C CYS A 194 0.39 27.04 -9.07
N PHE A 195 -0.65 26.84 -9.87
CA PHE A 195 -1.95 27.49 -9.72
C PHE A 195 -3.04 26.44 -9.71
N THR A 196 -4.09 26.63 -8.94
CA THR A 196 -5.26 25.76 -9.02
C THR A 196 -6.03 26.04 -10.30
N PRO A 197 -6.58 25.04 -11.00
CA PRO A 197 -7.54 25.28 -12.07
C PRO A 197 -8.70 26.14 -11.57
N CYS A 198 -9.26 27.01 -12.41
CA CYS A 198 -10.38 27.87 -12.00
C CYS A 198 -11.68 27.11 -11.73
N THR A 199 -11.83 25.92 -12.31
CA THR A 199 -12.89 24.97 -11.96
C THR A 199 -12.25 23.66 -11.52
N TYR A 200 -12.58 23.19 -10.33
CA TYR A 200 -12.13 21.89 -9.82
C TYR A 200 -13.16 21.28 -8.87
N TYR A 201 -13.05 19.97 -8.65
CA TYR A 201 -13.97 19.22 -7.78
C TYR A 201 -13.24 18.69 -6.56
N THR A 202 -13.94 18.68 -5.43
CA THR A 202 -13.52 18.02 -4.18
C THR A 202 -14.61 17.09 -3.69
N TYR A 203 -14.24 16.03 -2.97
CA TYR A 203 -15.19 15.08 -2.41
C TYR A 203 -15.19 15.16 -0.90
N GLN A 204 -16.30 15.55 -0.30
CA GLN A 204 -16.47 15.48 1.14
C GLN A 204 -17.04 14.10 1.50
N THR A 205 -16.31 13.34 2.32
CA THR A 205 -16.69 11.99 2.70
C THR A 205 -17.24 11.92 4.12
N THR A 206 -18.22 11.05 4.33
CA THR A 206 -18.73 10.61 5.63
C THR A 206 -18.57 9.10 5.69
N ILE A 207 -17.96 8.60 6.75
CA ILE A 207 -17.57 7.19 6.87
C ILE A 207 -18.36 6.57 8.02
N SER A 208 -18.96 5.42 7.75
CA SER A 208 -19.58 4.56 8.74
C SER A 208 -18.97 3.17 8.65
N THR A 209 -18.66 2.57 9.80
CA THR A 209 -18.03 1.24 9.86
C THR A 209 -18.84 0.33 10.76
N THR A 210 -19.11 -0.87 10.29
CA THR A 210 -19.80 -1.92 11.04
C THR A 210 -19.05 -3.24 10.93
N ASN A 211 -19.25 -4.15 11.89
CA ASN A 211 -18.60 -5.46 11.86
C ASN A 211 -19.13 -6.30 10.69
N TRP A 212 -18.24 -6.87 9.89
CA TRP A 212 -18.62 -7.73 8.77
C TRP A 212 -17.53 -8.77 8.47
N PRO A 213 -17.88 -10.04 8.21
CA PRO A 213 -19.25 -10.53 8.09
C PRO A 213 -19.91 -10.87 9.43
N THR A 214 -21.24 -10.96 9.47
CA THR A 214 -21.94 -11.48 10.65
C THR A 214 -21.73 -12.99 10.78
N ARG A 215 -21.85 -13.54 11.98
CA ARG A 215 -21.68 -14.99 12.21
C ARG A 215 -22.71 -15.83 11.45
N ALA A 216 -23.95 -15.38 11.39
CA ALA A 216 -25.00 -16.02 10.58
C ALA A 216 -24.60 -16.05 9.10
N TYR A 217 -24.08 -14.94 8.57
CA TYR A 217 -23.63 -14.89 7.18
C TYR A 217 -22.43 -15.81 6.90
N HIS A 218 -21.50 -15.96 7.84
CA HIS A 218 -20.43 -16.96 7.73
C HIS A 218 -20.97 -18.38 7.61
N TYR A 219 -21.98 -18.74 8.41
CA TYR A 219 -22.61 -20.05 8.35
C TYR A 219 -23.29 -20.29 6.99
N GLU A 220 -24.05 -19.32 6.49
CA GLU A 220 -24.71 -19.40 5.18
C GLU A 220 -23.68 -19.60 4.05
N ILE A 221 -22.58 -18.82 4.05
CA ILE A 221 -21.51 -18.99 3.06
C ILE A 221 -20.95 -20.42 3.08
N VAL A 222 -20.68 -20.96 4.28
CA VAL A 222 -20.17 -22.34 4.42
C VAL A 222 -21.15 -23.35 3.84
N ASN A 223 -22.44 -23.16 4.10
CA ASN A 223 -23.49 -24.04 3.61
C ASN A 223 -23.64 -23.97 2.08
N ASP A 224 -23.61 -22.76 1.51
CA ASP A 224 -23.60 -22.56 0.06
C ASP A 224 -22.39 -23.22 -0.60
N PHE A 225 -21.22 -23.13 0.02
CA PHE A 225 -20.02 -23.82 -0.47
C PHE A 225 -20.14 -25.34 -0.40
N LYS A 226 -20.70 -25.91 0.68
CA LYS A 226 -20.98 -27.35 0.78
C LYS A 226 -21.90 -27.79 -0.36
N ASN A 227 -22.99 -27.07 -0.58
CA ASN A 227 -23.95 -27.34 -1.66
C ASN A 227 -23.31 -27.26 -3.05
N LEU A 228 -22.47 -26.24 -3.28
CA LEU A 228 -21.74 -26.07 -4.54
C LEU A 228 -20.78 -27.24 -4.79
N ARG A 229 -20.01 -27.64 -3.77
CA ARG A 229 -19.11 -28.81 -3.84
C ARG A 229 -19.88 -30.07 -4.20
N ASP A 230 -20.95 -30.36 -3.47
CA ASP A 230 -21.72 -31.60 -3.67
C ASP A 230 -22.35 -31.63 -5.07
N ARG A 231 -22.77 -30.48 -5.61
CA ARG A 231 -23.24 -30.34 -6.99
C ARG A 231 -22.13 -30.60 -8.01
N ILE A 232 -20.93 -30.07 -7.80
CA ILE A 232 -19.76 -30.30 -8.65
C ILE A 232 -19.36 -31.79 -8.62
N ASP A 233 -19.32 -32.40 -7.44
CA ASP A 233 -19.01 -33.83 -7.27
C ASP A 233 -20.03 -34.72 -7.98
N ASN A 234 -21.32 -34.36 -7.91
CA ASN A 234 -22.37 -35.06 -8.65
C ASN A 234 -22.20 -34.94 -10.18
N LEU A 235 -21.74 -33.79 -10.69
CA LEU A 235 -21.45 -33.63 -12.12
C LEU A 235 -20.23 -34.46 -12.55
N HIS A 236 -19.20 -34.55 -11.71
CA HIS A 236 -18.06 -35.45 -11.91
C HIS A 236 -18.48 -36.92 -11.93
N ARG A 237 -19.28 -37.37 -10.95
CA ARG A 237 -19.79 -38.75 -10.89
C ARG A 237 -20.63 -39.11 -12.11
N ARG A 238 -21.37 -38.14 -12.66
CA ARG A 238 -22.19 -38.30 -13.87
C ARG A 238 -21.39 -38.19 -15.17
N GLY A 239 -20.07 -38.01 -15.11
CA GLY A 239 -19.20 -37.88 -16.29
C GLY A 239 -19.46 -36.64 -17.15
N LYS A 240 -20.17 -35.64 -16.62
CA LYS A 240 -20.53 -34.42 -17.36
C LYS A 240 -19.41 -33.37 -17.36
N ILE A 241 -18.46 -33.48 -16.43
CA ILE A 241 -17.29 -32.61 -16.28
C ILE A 241 -16.08 -33.49 -15.99
N SER A 242 -14.94 -33.18 -16.62
CA SER A 242 -13.67 -33.87 -16.38
C SER A 242 -13.12 -33.51 -14.99
N ARG A 243 -12.64 -34.53 -14.24
CA ARG A 243 -11.99 -34.36 -12.92
C ARG A 243 -10.78 -33.42 -12.95
N ASN A 244 -10.20 -33.16 -14.11
CA ASN A 244 -9.06 -32.26 -14.29
C ASN A 244 -9.49 -30.87 -14.77
N SER A 245 -10.63 -30.36 -14.32
CA SER A 245 -11.05 -28.99 -14.60
C SER A 245 -10.18 -28.01 -13.82
N SER A 246 -9.01 -27.69 -14.39
CA SER A 246 -7.93 -26.86 -13.82
C SER A 246 -8.36 -25.50 -13.27
N TYR A 247 -9.54 -25.01 -13.66
CA TYR A 247 -10.08 -23.74 -13.21
C TYR A 247 -10.72 -23.78 -11.81
N LEU A 248 -11.30 -24.91 -11.40
CA LEU A 248 -12.07 -25.00 -10.14
C LEU A 248 -11.23 -25.47 -8.95
N ASP A 249 -10.19 -26.26 -9.19
CA ASP A 249 -9.31 -26.80 -8.13
C ASP A 249 -8.63 -25.71 -7.28
N PRO A 250 -8.06 -24.63 -7.85
CA PRO A 250 -7.40 -23.59 -7.04
C PRO A 250 -8.40 -22.82 -6.16
N VAL A 251 -9.60 -22.58 -6.68
CA VAL A 251 -10.68 -21.91 -5.94
C VAL A 251 -11.14 -22.81 -4.78
N PHE A 252 -11.35 -24.10 -5.06
CA PHE A 252 -11.74 -25.08 -4.07
C PHE A 252 -10.70 -25.24 -2.96
N GLN A 253 -9.42 -25.39 -3.30
CA GLN A 253 -8.34 -25.51 -2.31
C GLN A 253 -8.25 -24.26 -1.41
N ARG A 254 -8.43 -23.07 -1.98
CA ARG A 254 -8.40 -21.82 -1.22
C ARG A 254 -9.59 -21.72 -0.26
N LEU A 255 -10.77 -22.09 -0.71
CA LEU A 255 -11.99 -22.12 0.11
C LEU A 255 -11.92 -23.19 1.19
N GLN A 256 -11.39 -24.37 0.90
CA GLN A 256 -11.21 -25.43 1.89
C GLN A 256 -10.20 -25.03 2.97
N ARG A 257 -9.18 -24.23 2.65
CA ARG A 257 -8.29 -23.63 3.67
C ARG A 257 -9.01 -22.63 4.57
N ILE A 258 -9.94 -21.85 4.02
CA ILE A 258 -10.66 -20.80 4.75
C ILE A 258 -11.80 -21.38 5.60
N TYR A 259 -12.59 -22.28 5.02
CA TYR A 259 -13.85 -22.78 5.57
C TYR A 259 -13.79 -24.25 6.00
N GLY A 260 -12.68 -24.95 5.75
CA GLY A 260 -12.48 -26.36 6.14
C GLY A 260 -12.80 -26.64 7.60
N PRO A 261 -12.30 -25.84 8.56
CA PRO A 261 -12.65 -26.01 9.98
C PRO A 261 -14.15 -25.87 10.26
N LEU A 262 -14.87 -25.02 9.52
CA LEU A 262 -16.32 -24.81 9.69
C LEU A 262 -17.15 -25.88 8.99
N SER A 263 -16.53 -26.67 8.11
CA SER A 263 -17.24 -27.70 7.35
C SER A 263 -17.69 -28.88 8.21
N GLU A 264 -17.10 -29.04 9.40
CA GLU A 264 -17.42 -30.10 10.36
C GLU A 264 -18.51 -29.68 11.37
N ALA A 265 -18.96 -28.42 11.36
CA ALA A 265 -20.01 -27.97 12.27
C ALA A 265 -21.38 -28.55 11.87
N ASP A 266 -22.04 -29.19 12.83
CA ASP A 266 -23.35 -29.82 12.65
C ASP A 266 -24.52 -28.88 13.00
N SER A 267 -24.24 -27.74 13.63
CA SER A 267 -25.24 -26.72 13.97
C SER A 267 -24.71 -25.28 13.85
N PRO A 268 -25.60 -24.28 13.65
CA PRO A 268 -25.21 -22.87 13.64
C PRO A 268 -24.49 -22.42 14.92
N ALA A 269 -24.90 -22.93 16.08
CA ALA A 269 -24.28 -22.58 17.37
C ALA A 269 -22.87 -23.16 17.54
N GLU A 270 -22.62 -24.35 16.98
CA GLU A 270 -21.29 -24.95 16.95
C GLU A 270 -20.35 -24.23 15.97
N ALA A 271 -20.86 -23.90 14.78
CA ALA A 271 -20.12 -23.06 13.83
C ALA A 271 -19.74 -21.71 14.45
N GLU A 272 -20.65 -21.10 15.22
CA GLU A 272 -20.37 -19.85 15.94
C GLU A 272 -19.23 -20.00 16.96
N ARG A 273 -19.17 -21.12 17.67
CA ARG A 273 -18.10 -21.43 18.63
C ARG A 273 -16.76 -21.66 17.92
N MET A 274 -16.76 -22.34 16.78
CA MET A 274 -15.56 -22.55 15.96
C MET A 274 -15.06 -21.23 15.37
N LEU A 275 -15.96 -20.36 14.90
CA LEU A 275 -15.63 -19.01 14.42
C LEU A 275 -14.98 -18.15 15.50
N ARG A 276 -15.39 -18.27 16.77
CA ARG A 276 -14.75 -17.52 17.88
C ARG A 276 -13.28 -17.87 18.08
N GLY A 277 -12.84 -19.06 17.69
CA GLY A 277 -11.44 -19.48 17.77
C GLY A 277 -10.60 -19.12 16.53
N ILE A 278 -11.25 -18.69 15.44
CA ILE A 278 -10.62 -18.45 14.15
C ILE A 278 -10.51 -16.94 13.91
N ASP A 279 -9.40 -16.36 14.34
CA ASP A 279 -9.00 -14.95 14.08
C ASP A 279 -8.69 -14.71 12.58
N TYR A 280 -8.67 -15.78 11.77
CA TYR A 280 -8.26 -15.75 10.36
C TYR A 280 -9.29 -15.12 9.43
N ILE A 281 -10.59 -15.30 9.68
CA ILE A 281 -11.62 -14.80 8.75
C ILE A 281 -11.86 -13.30 8.95
N GLU A 282 -12.00 -12.83 10.19
CA GLU A 282 -12.13 -11.39 10.48
C GLU A 282 -10.93 -10.57 9.98
N ARG A 283 -9.75 -11.17 9.80
CA ARG A 283 -8.55 -10.48 9.29
C ARG A 283 -8.41 -10.43 7.77
N ASN A 284 -9.24 -11.18 7.02
CA ASN A 284 -9.05 -11.36 5.57
C ASN A 284 -10.22 -10.87 4.71
N PHE A 285 -11.35 -10.53 5.31
CA PHE A 285 -12.55 -10.09 4.59
C PHE A 285 -12.73 -8.59 4.68
N ILE A 286 -12.99 -7.94 3.54
CA ILE A 286 -13.29 -6.50 3.46
C ILE A 286 -14.48 -6.32 2.52
N GLU A 287 -15.47 -5.55 2.95
CA GLU A 287 -16.53 -5.06 2.07
C GLU A 287 -16.59 -3.53 2.15
N ILE A 288 -16.64 -2.89 0.97
CA ILE A 288 -16.71 -1.44 0.84
C ILE A 288 -17.98 -1.10 0.09
N LEU A 289 -18.82 -0.27 0.69
CA LEU A 289 -20.01 0.28 0.06
C LEU A 289 -19.76 1.76 -0.24
N ILE A 290 -19.82 2.14 -1.52
CA ILE A 290 -19.61 3.53 -1.95
C ILE A 290 -20.95 4.07 -2.44
N ASN A 291 -21.45 5.09 -1.76
CA ASN A 291 -22.75 5.70 -2.05
C ASN A 291 -22.59 7.20 -2.31
N ARG A 292 -23.21 7.68 -3.39
CA ARG A 292 -23.35 9.12 -3.64
C ARG A 292 -24.49 9.66 -2.79
N GLY A 293 -24.20 10.69 -2.00
CA GLY A 293 -25.20 11.42 -1.20
C GLY A 293 -26.12 12.29 -2.05
#